data_AF-A0A078LNX8-F1
#
_entry.id   AF-A0A078LNX8-F1
#
_cell.length_a   1.000
_cell.length_b   1.000
_cell.length_c   1.000
_cell.angle_alpha   90.00
_cell.angle_beta   90.00
_cell.angle_gamma   90.00
#
_symmetry.space_group_name_H-M   'P 1'
#
loop_
_entity.id
_entity.type
_entity.pdbx_description
1 polymer ?
#
loop_
_entity_poly.entity_id
_entity_poly.type
_entity_poly.pdbx_seq_one_letter_code
_entity_poly.pdbx_strand_id
1 'polypeptide(L)'
;MAFDGSSDITLKASHVGAFALGKTGSTVGNDKAVGWNWNSGVYNANIGGASTLILHFNMNTGSCPAVQFRVNYRNGGIFYRSARDGYGFEADWSEFYTTTRKPSAGDVGAYTKAESDSRYVRDIRLGTRVVQTMQKGVMYEKSGHVITGPGIVGEVDGDDPAVFRPIQKYINGTWYNVSQV
;
A
#
# COMPACT_ATOMS: atom_id res chain seq x y z
N MET A 1 19.49 -57.04 -10.28
CA MET A 1 18.59 -58.21 -10.28
C MET A 1 17.35 -57.83 -11.05
N ALA A 2 16.88 -58.69 -11.95
CA ALA A 2 15.63 -58.47 -12.66
C ALA A 2 14.46 -58.61 -11.68
N PHE A 3 13.37 -57.88 -11.92
CA PHE A 3 12.14 -58.08 -11.18
C PHE A 3 11.59 -59.48 -11.48
N ASP A 4 11.32 -60.28 -10.45
CA ASP A 4 10.87 -61.68 -10.58
C ASP A 4 9.38 -61.88 -10.30
N GLY A 5 8.63 -60.82 -10.01
CA GLY A 5 7.19 -60.90 -9.79
C GLY A 5 6.75 -61.52 -8.47
N SER A 6 7.68 -61.93 -7.60
CA SER A 6 7.37 -62.64 -6.35
C SER A 6 6.92 -61.74 -5.20
N SER A 7 7.07 -60.42 -5.35
CA SER A 7 6.69 -59.42 -4.35
C SER A 7 6.02 -58.20 -4.98
N ASP A 8 5.16 -57.51 -4.22
CA ASP A 8 4.55 -56.25 -4.63
C ASP A 8 5.59 -55.17 -4.96
N ILE A 9 5.34 -54.39 -6.02
CA ILE A 9 6.11 -53.19 -6.33
C ILE A 9 5.41 -51.98 -5.68
N THR A 10 6.12 -51.29 -4.79
CA THR A 10 5.67 -49.98 -4.30
C THR A 10 6.29 -48.85 -5.11
N LEU A 11 5.49 -48.18 -5.94
CA LEU A 11 5.89 -46.96 -6.65
C LEU A 11 5.56 -45.71 -5.82
N LYS A 12 6.54 -44.84 -5.61
CA LYS A 12 6.34 -43.49 -5.05
C LYS A 12 6.24 -42.50 -6.21
N ALA A 13 5.69 -41.32 -5.94
CA ALA A 13 5.60 -40.24 -6.94
C ALA A 13 6.97 -39.91 -7.57
N SER A 14 8.04 -39.96 -6.77
CA SER A 14 9.42 -39.80 -7.22
C SER A 14 9.92 -40.88 -8.18
N HIS A 15 9.31 -42.08 -8.20
CA HIS A 15 9.69 -43.17 -9.10
C HIS A 15 9.16 -42.98 -10.52
N VAL A 16 8.12 -42.17 -10.70
CA VAL A 16 7.40 -42.03 -11.98
C VAL A 16 7.28 -40.57 -12.46
N GLY A 17 7.96 -39.63 -11.80
CA GLY A 17 7.88 -38.20 -12.11
C GLY A 17 6.51 -37.58 -11.82
N ALA A 18 5.70 -38.20 -10.96
CA ALA A 18 4.41 -37.65 -10.56
C ALA A 18 4.59 -36.56 -9.49
N PHE A 19 3.66 -35.60 -9.45
CA PHE A 19 3.60 -34.64 -8.37
C PHE A 19 3.22 -35.37 -7.07
N ALA A 20 3.92 -35.08 -5.97
CA ALA A 20 3.66 -35.77 -4.70
C ALA A 20 2.23 -35.48 -4.20
N LEU A 21 1.54 -36.50 -3.68
CA LEU A 21 0.19 -36.38 -3.10
C LEU A 21 0.18 -35.59 -1.77
N GLY A 22 1.35 -35.26 -1.23
CA GLY A 22 1.51 -34.56 0.04
C GLY A 22 2.92 -34.00 0.22
N LYS A 23 3.41 -33.95 1.46
CA LYS A 23 4.74 -33.42 1.78
C LYS A 23 5.84 -34.14 0.99
N THR A 24 6.66 -33.37 0.28
CA THR A 24 7.88 -33.80 -0.38
C THR A 24 9.03 -33.84 0.63
N GLY A 25 9.59 -35.03 0.86
CA GLY A 25 10.76 -35.22 1.71
C GLY A 25 10.53 -34.90 3.21
N SER A 26 11.63 -34.74 3.93
CA SER A 26 11.63 -34.31 5.34
C SER A 26 11.42 -32.80 5.48
N THR A 27 11.07 -32.35 6.68
CA THR A 27 11.00 -30.92 6.98
C THR A 27 12.38 -30.29 6.79
N VAL A 28 12.46 -29.18 6.03
CA VAL A 28 13.72 -28.46 5.79
C VAL A 28 14.02 -27.46 6.91
N GLY A 29 15.30 -27.12 7.07
CA GLY A 29 15.79 -26.37 8.23
C GLY A 29 15.33 -24.91 8.31
N ASN A 30 15.04 -24.26 7.17
CA ASN A 30 14.50 -22.90 7.11
C ASN A 30 13.68 -22.69 5.83
N ASP A 31 12.97 -21.56 5.74
CA ASP A 31 12.13 -21.20 4.60
C ASP A 31 12.91 -20.94 3.30
N LYS A 32 14.25 -20.78 3.37
CA LYS A 32 15.12 -20.63 2.19
C LYS A 32 15.82 -21.92 1.77
N ALA A 33 15.64 -23.01 2.52
CA ALA A 33 16.39 -24.25 2.32
C ALA A 33 15.94 -25.09 1.12
N VAL A 34 14.73 -24.87 0.60
CA VAL A 34 14.28 -25.53 -0.65
C VAL A 34 15.00 -24.87 -1.83
N GLY A 35 15.95 -25.59 -2.42
CA GLY A 35 16.75 -25.11 -3.55
C GLY A 35 15.91 -24.91 -4.82
N TRP A 36 16.28 -23.92 -5.62
CA TRP A 36 15.59 -23.62 -6.89
C TRP A 36 15.62 -24.78 -7.90
N ASN A 37 16.68 -25.57 -7.85
CA ASN A 37 16.93 -26.73 -8.72
C ASN A 37 16.38 -28.05 -8.15
N TRP A 38 15.64 -28.03 -7.04
CA TRP A 38 15.02 -29.23 -6.48
C TRP A 38 13.82 -29.66 -7.33
N ASN A 39 13.42 -30.93 -7.19
CA ASN A 39 12.21 -31.44 -7.84
C ASN A 39 10.98 -30.65 -7.38
N SER A 40 10.02 -30.47 -8.29
CA SER A 40 8.73 -29.89 -7.96
C SER A 40 8.05 -30.63 -6.81
N GLY A 41 7.36 -29.91 -5.92
CA GLY A 41 6.73 -30.52 -4.76
C GLY A 41 6.21 -29.53 -3.71
N VAL A 42 5.70 -30.09 -2.62
CA VAL A 42 5.17 -29.35 -1.46
C VAL A 42 6.07 -29.61 -0.26
N TYR A 43 6.86 -28.62 0.13
CA TYR A 43 7.85 -28.76 1.20
C TYR A 43 7.35 -28.12 2.49
N ASN A 44 7.74 -28.70 3.62
CA ASN A 44 7.52 -28.12 4.94
C ASN A 44 8.82 -27.51 5.44
N ALA A 45 8.84 -26.22 5.78
CA ALA A 45 10.03 -25.52 6.24
C ALA A 45 9.87 -25.02 7.68
N ASN A 46 10.85 -25.26 8.54
CA ASN A 46 10.88 -24.73 9.90
C ASN A 46 11.17 -23.22 9.88
N ILE A 47 10.49 -22.42 10.69
CA ILE A 47 10.74 -20.96 10.80
C ILE A 47 10.99 -20.50 12.24
N GLY A 48 11.38 -21.42 13.13
CA GLY A 48 11.66 -21.13 14.53
C GLY A 48 10.39 -21.12 15.38
N GLY A 49 9.99 -22.29 15.88
CA GLY A 49 8.77 -22.46 16.69
C GLY A 49 7.49 -22.66 15.89
N ALA A 50 7.55 -22.56 14.56
CA ALA A 50 6.46 -22.87 13.63
C ALA A 50 7.01 -23.47 12.33
N SER A 51 6.11 -23.80 11.39
CA SER A 51 6.49 -24.17 10.04
C SER A 51 5.67 -23.40 8.99
N THR A 52 6.21 -23.37 7.77
CA THR A 52 5.56 -22.79 6.60
C THR A 52 5.54 -23.79 5.45
N LEU A 53 4.53 -23.67 4.59
CA LEU A 53 4.38 -24.48 3.41
C LEU A 53 5.07 -23.79 2.24
N ILE A 54 5.98 -24.49 1.56
CA ILE A 54 6.62 -24.03 0.33
C ILE A 54 6.09 -24.87 -0.83
N LEU A 55 5.30 -24.26 -1.72
CA LEU A 55 5.04 -24.84 -3.03
C LEU A 55 6.23 -24.50 -3.93
N HIS A 56 6.87 -25.52 -4.50
CA HIS A 56 7.99 -25.34 -5.41
C HIS A 56 7.65 -25.98 -6.75
N PHE A 57 7.64 -25.16 -7.80
CA PHE A 57 7.50 -25.63 -9.16
C PHE A 57 8.80 -25.37 -9.89
N ASN A 58 9.38 -26.42 -10.45
CA ASN A 58 10.61 -26.40 -11.23
C ASN A 58 10.38 -27.20 -12.51
N MET A 59 10.47 -26.52 -13.64
CA MET A 59 10.44 -27.11 -14.99
C MET A 59 11.83 -27.31 -15.59
N ASN A 60 12.88 -26.87 -14.88
CA ASN A 60 14.29 -27.09 -15.20
C ASN A 60 14.72 -26.62 -16.61
N THR A 61 14.02 -25.62 -17.15
CA THR A 61 14.27 -25.07 -18.49
C THR A 61 13.79 -23.62 -18.58
N GLY A 62 14.30 -22.88 -19.57
CA GLY A 62 13.96 -21.49 -19.82
C GLY A 62 14.57 -20.50 -18.81
N SER A 63 14.33 -19.22 -19.05
CA SER A 63 14.91 -18.16 -18.22
C SER A 63 14.27 -18.00 -16.84
N CYS A 64 13.09 -18.57 -16.63
CA CYS A 64 12.46 -18.68 -15.32
C CYS A 64 12.15 -20.17 -15.04
N PRO A 65 13.16 -20.97 -14.65
CA PRO A 65 12.99 -22.42 -14.54
C PRO A 65 12.19 -22.83 -13.29
N ALA A 66 12.11 -21.97 -12.28
CA ALA A 66 11.43 -22.30 -11.04
C ALA A 66 10.76 -21.09 -10.36
N VAL A 67 9.65 -21.38 -9.68
CA VAL A 67 8.93 -20.45 -8.81
C VAL A 67 8.62 -21.14 -7.48
N GLN A 68 8.72 -20.37 -6.41
CA GLN A 68 8.26 -20.80 -5.10
C GLN A 68 7.16 -19.90 -4.57
N PHE A 69 6.22 -20.50 -3.86
CA PHE A 69 5.26 -19.81 -3.01
C PHE A 69 5.47 -20.23 -1.57
N ARG A 70 5.69 -19.26 -0.67
CA ARG A 70 5.73 -19.47 0.78
C ARG A 70 4.38 -19.07 1.37
N VAL A 71 3.66 -20.04 1.92
CA VAL A 71 2.33 -19.86 2.49
C VAL A 71 2.41 -20.05 4.00
N ASN A 72 2.28 -18.94 4.73
CA ASN A 72 2.24 -18.97 6.18
C ASN A 72 0.80 -19.13 6.68
N TYR A 73 0.64 -19.63 7.91
CA TYR A 73 -0.68 -19.74 8.52
C TYR A 73 -1.33 -18.35 8.73
N ARG A 74 -2.64 -18.25 8.46
CA ARG A 74 -3.54 -17.11 8.71
C ARG A 74 -2.96 -15.72 8.42
N ASN A 75 -2.29 -15.14 9.40
CA ASN A 75 -1.79 -13.77 9.45
C ASN A 75 -0.33 -13.65 9.03
N GLY A 76 0.30 -14.74 8.59
CA GLY A 76 1.68 -14.72 8.11
C GLY A 76 1.85 -14.34 6.64
N GLY A 77 0.78 -14.28 5.84
CA GLY A 77 0.83 -13.88 4.42
C GLY A 77 1.25 -14.97 3.44
N ILE A 78 1.22 -14.64 2.15
CA ILE A 78 1.71 -15.47 1.04
C ILE A 78 2.82 -14.69 0.36
N PHE A 79 3.91 -15.37 0.02
CA PHE A 79 5.05 -14.77 -0.68
C PHE A 79 5.41 -15.59 -1.90
N TYR A 80 6.09 -14.98 -2.86
CA TYR A 80 6.71 -15.68 -3.95
C TYR A 80 8.16 -15.25 -4.16
N ARG A 81 8.89 -16.08 -4.89
CA ARG A 81 10.17 -15.75 -5.53
C ARG A 81 10.37 -16.65 -6.74
N SER A 82 11.14 -16.18 -7.72
CA SER A 82 11.46 -16.92 -8.94
C SER A 82 12.96 -17.07 -9.12
N ALA A 83 13.37 -18.14 -9.77
CA ALA A 83 14.75 -18.35 -10.19
C ALA A 83 14.98 -17.81 -11.60
N ARG A 84 16.23 -17.44 -11.90
CA ARG A 84 16.66 -17.03 -13.24
C ARG A 84 17.70 -17.98 -13.80
N ASP A 85 17.47 -18.41 -15.03
CA ASP A 85 18.35 -19.25 -15.83
C ASP A 85 19.00 -20.37 -14.97
N GLY A 86 20.33 -20.52 -15.03
CA GLY A 86 21.10 -21.43 -14.17
C GLY A 86 21.60 -20.82 -12.85
N TYR A 87 21.21 -19.59 -12.51
CA TYR A 87 21.77 -18.84 -11.38
C TYR A 87 21.01 -19.05 -10.06
N GLY A 88 19.71 -19.34 -10.13
CA GLY A 88 18.86 -19.50 -8.96
C GLY A 88 18.03 -18.27 -8.61
N PHE A 89 17.57 -18.17 -7.36
CA PHE A 89 16.68 -17.08 -6.92
C PHE A 89 17.39 -15.72 -6.98
N GLU A 90 16.86 -14.79 -7.77
CA GLU A 90 17.45 -13.45 -7.94
C GLU A 90 17.09 -12.49 -6.81
N ALA A 91 15.94 -12.71 -6.20
CA ALA A 91 15.39 -11.88 -5.15
C ALA A 91 14.96 -12.74 -3.95
N ASP A 92 14.89 -12.10 -2.79
CA ASP A 92 14.25 -12.70 -1.63
C ASP A 92 12.73 -12.74 -1.81
N TRP A 93 12.03 -13.27 -0.80
CA TRP A 93 10.58 -13.34 -0.78
C TRP A 93 9.90 -11.99 -1.02
N SER A 94 8.99 -11.96 -2.00
CA SER A 94 8.08 -10.85 -2.29
C SER A 94 6.67 -11.20 -1.82
N GLU A 95 6.02 -10.32 -1.06
CA GLU A 95 4.70 -10.57 -0.49
C GLU A 95 3.57 -10.33 -1.49
N PHE A 96 2.55 -11.20 -1.48
CA PHE A 96 1.25 -10.91 -2.10
C PHE A 96 0.41 -10.04 -1.17
N TYR A 97 0.05 -8.86 -1.65
CA TYR A 97 -0.94 -8.04 -0.99
C TYR A 97 -2.36 -8.53 -1.25
N THR A 98 -3.19 -8.53 -0.21
CA THR A 98 -4.58 -8.98 -0.25
C THR A 98 -5.49 -7.97 0.44
N THR A 99 -6.80 -8.18 0.37
CA THR A 99 -7.78 -7.31 1.05
C THR A 99 -7.62 -7.29 2.57
N THR A 100 -7.09 -8.36 3.17
CA THR A 100 -6.79 -8.47 4.60
C THR A 100 -5.34 -8.13 4.94
N ARG A 101 -4.51 -7.88 3.91
CA ARG A 101 -3.08 -7.58 4.04
C ARG A 101 -2.65 -6.61 2.94
N LYS A 102 -3.15 -5.38 3.05
CA LYS A 102 -2.93 -4.32 2.08
C LYS A 102 -1.52 -3.72 2.26
N PRO A 103 -0.92 -3.16 1.20
CA PRO A 103 0.25 -2.33 1.37
C PRO A 103 -0.10 -1.11 2.22
N SER A 104 0.88 -0.59 2.97
CA SER A 104 0.82 0.73 3.56
C SER A 104 0.99 1.81 2.48
N ALA A 105 0.67 3.06 2.82
CA ALA A 105 0.90 4.18 1.90
C ALA A 105 2.40 4.31 1.54
N GLY A 106 3.29 4.06 2.51
CA GLY A 106 4.74 4.07 2.29
C GLY A 106 5.20 2.99 1.30
N ASP A 107 4.61 1.80 1.35
CA ASP A 107 4.97 0.69 0.44
C ASP A 107 4.71 0.99 -1.04
N VAL A 108 3.82 1.95 -1.32
CA VAL A 108 3.43 2.35 -2.68
C VAL A 108 3.79 3.80 -3.02
N GLY A 109 4.57 4.49 -2.18
CA GLY A 109 4.94 5.88 -2.40
C GLY A 109 3.78 6.87 -2.34
N ALA A 110 2.71 6.55 -1.60
CA ALA A 110 1.56 7.40 -1.38
C ALA A 110 1.62 8.10 -0.02
N TYR A 111 0.91 9.23 0.11
CA TYR A 111 0.65 9.84 1.41
C TYR A 111 -0.49 9.14 2.14
N THR A 112 -0.35 9.00 3.45
CA THR A 112 -1.46 8.64 4.33
C THR A 112 -2.53 9.72 4.33
N LYS A 113 -3.73 9.37 4.83
CA LYS A 113 -4.80 10.34 5.05
C LYS A 113 -4.35 11.49 5.95
N ALA A 114 -3.65 11.18 7.04
CA ALA A 114 -3.18 12.18 7.99
C ALA A 114 -2.16 13.15 7.35
N GLU A 115 -1.22 12.63 6.56
CA GLU A 115 -0.28 13.46 5.82
C GLU A 115 -1.01 14.36 4.82
N SER A 116 -1.95 13.81 4.05
CA SER A 116 -2.75 14.58 3.09
C SER A 116 -3.58 15.67 3.78
N ASP A 117 -4.25 15.34 4.88
CA ASP A 117 -5.05 16.28 5.68
C ASP A 117 -4.20 17.45 6.21
N SER A 118 -2.93 17.20 6.51
CA SER A 118 -1.97 18.21 6.99
C SER A 118 -1.38 19.09 5.89
N ARG A 119 -1.36 18.60 4.64
CA ARG A 119 -0.66 19.27 3.52
C ARG A 119 -1.59 20.14 2.68
N TYR A 120 -2.84 19.71 2.50
CA TYR A 120 -3.69 20.28 1.46
C TYR A 120 -4.88 21.08 2.03
N VAL A 121 -5.26 22.14 1.31
CA VAL A 121 -6.54 22.82 1.53
C VAL A 121 -7.65 21.90 1.06
N ARG A 122 -8.57 21.57 1.97
CA ARG A 122 -9.70 20.68 1.70
C ARG A 122 -11.00 21.43 1.43
N ASP A 123 -11.09 22.70 1.82
CA ASP A 123 -12.25 23.55 1.59
C ASP A 123 -11.91 25.05 1.69
N ILE A 124 -12.73 25.90 1.08
CA ILE A 124 -12.63 27.37 1.09
C ILE A 124 -14.02 27.96 1.30
N ARG A 125 -14.14 28.96 2.18
CA ARG A 125 -15.41 29.66 2.43
C ARG A 125 -15.24 31.15 2.73
N LEU A 126 -16.34 31.88 2.68
CA LEU A 126 -16.46 33.20 3.30
C LEU A 126 -16.88 33.05 4.77
N GLY A 127 -16.11 33.63 5.69
CA GLY A 127 -16.39 33.59 7.12
C GLY A 127 -17.47 34.59 7.56
N THR A 128 -17.51 34.84 8.87
CA THR A 128 -18.49 35.75 9.49
C THR A 128 -18.41 37.16 8.93
N ARG A 129 -19.57 37.77 8.69
CA ARG A 129 -19.73 39.16 8.26
C ARG A 129 -19.14 40.13 9.29
N VAL A 130 -18.38 41.09 8.81
CA VAL A 130 -17.91 42.29 9.51
C VAL A 130 -18.45 43.50 8.77
N VAL A 131 -18.97 44.50 9.50
CA VAL A 131 -19.41 45.77 8.89
C VAL A 131 -18.40 46.84 9.29
N GLN A 132 -17.95 47.64 8.33
CA GLN A 132 -16.98 48.71 8.53
C GLN A 132 -17.48 49.95 7.81
N THR A 133 -17.55 51.08 8.52
CA THR A 133 -17.81 52.39 7.91
C THR A 133 -16.61 52.79 7.06
N MET A 134 -16.88 53.16 5.80
CA MET A 134 -15.93 53.72 4.85
C MET A 134 -16.05 55.23 4.91
N GLN A 135 -15.05 55.88 5.51
CA GLN A 135 -15.01 57.33 5.58
C GLN A 135 -14.80 57.93 4.20
N LYS A 136 -15.47 59.05 3.93
CA LYS A 136 -15.33 59.82 2.69
C LYS A 136 -13.85 60.07 2.35
N GLY A 137 -13.47 59.75 1.11
CA GLY A 137 -12.13 60.02 0.58
C GLY A 137 -11.02 59.09 1.11
N VAL A 138 -11.37 58.06 1.89
CA VAL A 138 -10.42 57.10 2.45
C VAL A 138 -10.54 55.75 1.75
N MET A 139 -9.40 55.13 1.43
CA MET A 139 -9.36 53.72 1.06
C MET A 139 -9.19 52.85 2.31
N TYR A 140 -10.04 51.85 2.44
CA TYR A 140 -9.99 50.89 3.54
C TYR A 140 -9.65 49.50 3.00
N GLU A 141 -8.63 48.90 3.60
CA GLU A 141 -8.27 47.52 3.37
C GLU A 141 -8.33 46.74 4.68
N LYS A 142 -8.87 45.52 4.61
CA LYS A 142 -8.89 44.60 5.74
C LYS A 142 -8.28 43.29 5.30
N SER A 143 -7.04 43.03 5.74
CA SER A 143 -6.26 41.86 5.31
C SER A 143 -7.08 40.58 5.39
N GLY A 144 -7.05 39.81 4.30
CA GLY A 144 -7.76 38.54 4.20
C GLY A 144 -9.27 38.64 3.99
N HIS A 145 -9.83 39.84 3.85
CA HIS A 145 -11.26 40.04 3.63
C HIS A 145 -11.57 40.54 2.23
N VAL A 146 -12.76 40.21 1.77
CA VAL A 146 -13.36 40.77 0.55
C VAL A 146 -14.63 41.52 0.90
N ILE A 147 -14.95 42.53 0.11
CA ILE A 147 -16.24 43.22 0.20
C ILE A 147 -17.30 42.32 -0.41
N THR A 148 -18.38 42.07 0.34
CA THR A 148 -19.52 41.26 -0.10
C THR A 148 -20.82 42.04 -0.13
N GLY A 149 -20.78 43.34 0.12
CA GLY A 149 -21.95 44.21 0.04
C GLY A 149 -21.63 45.64 0.44
N PRO A 150 -21.76 46.62 -0.46
CA PRO A 150 -21.78 48.03 -0.08
C PRO A 150 -23.16 48.38 0.52
N GLY A 151 -23.19 49.32 1.47
CA GLY A 151 -24.38 49.98 1.96
C GLY A 151 -24.23 51.47 1.74
N ILE A 152 -25.17 52.07 0.99
CA ILE A 152 -25.17 53.50 0.70
C ILE A 152 -26.20 54.15 1.62
N VAL A 153 -25.78 55.12 2.42
CA VAL A 153 -26.60 55.80 3.42
C VAL A 153 -26.46 57.31 3.25
N GLY A 154 -27.52 57.96 2.75
CA GLY A 154 -27.60 59.42 2.67
C GLY A 154 -27.23 60.00 1.30
N GLU A 155 -26.57 61.16 1.31
CA GLU A 155 -26.22 61.97 0.13
C GLU A 155 -24.92 61.51 -0.56
N VAL A 156 -24.64 62.07 -1.74
CA VAL A 156 -23.41 61.81 -2.51
C VAL A 156 -22.17 62.14 -1.65
N ASP A 157 -21.25 61.17 -1.56
CA ASP A 157 -19.97 61.25 -0.84
C ASP A 157 -20.07 61.39 0.70
N GLY A 158 -21.02 60.68 1.34
CA GLY A 158 -21.09 60.49 2.80
C GLY A 158 -20.25 59.32 3.31
N ASP A 159 -20.26 59.10 4.64
CA ASP A 159 -19.65 57.94 5.27
C ASP A 159 -20.57 56.71 5.12
N ASP A 160 -20.13 55.71 4.35
CA ASP A 160 -20.95 54.57 3.93
C ASP A 160 -20.45 53.23 4.51
N PRO A 161 -21.29 52.35 5.05
CA PRO A 161 -20.84 51.04 5.51
C PRO A 161 -20.55 50.07 4.36
N ALA A 162 -19.47 49.29 4.47
CA ALA A 162 -19.22 48.12 3.64
C ALA A 162 -19.19 46.84 4.48
N VAL A 163 -19.72 45.77 3.91
CA VAL A 163 -19.68 44.42 4.47
C VAL A 163 -18.44 43.72 3.98
N PHE A 164 -17.58 43.34 4.91
CA PHE A 164 -16.41 42.52 4.68
C PHE A 164 -16.65 41.10 5.20
N ARG A 165 -16.14 40.10 4.48
CA ARG A 165 -16.06 38.72 4.96
C ARG A 165 -14.65 38.18 4.75
N PRO A 166 -14.05 37.52 5.77
CA PRO A 166 -12.75 36.90 5.59
C PRO A 166 -12.86 35.72 4.63
N ILE A 167 -11.90 35.57 3.72
CA ILE A 167 -11.70 34.31 3.00
C ILE A 167 -11.04 33.35 3.99
N GLN A 168 -11.62 32.17 4.16
CA GLN A 168 -11.12 31.13 5.04
C GLN A 168 -10.77 29.88 4.25
N LYS A 169 -9.68 29.20 4.65
CA LYS A 169 -9.24 27.90 4.10
C LYS A 169 -9.23 26.83 5.20
N TYR A 170 -9.64 25.62 4.85
CA TYR A 170 -9.69 24.49 5.76
C TYR A 170 -8.50 23.55 5.55
N ILE A 171 -7.65 23.43 6.57
CA ILE A 171 -6.47 22.56 6.57
C ILE A 171 -6.46 21.80 7.89
N ASN A 172 -6.26 20.47 7.83
CA ASN A 172 -6.12 19.61 9.00
C ASN A 172 -7.17 19.81 10.11
N GLY A 173 -8.46 19.88 9.76
CA GLY A 173 -9.49 20.02 10.79
C GLY A 173 -9.77 21.46 11.21
N THR A 174 -8.99 22.44 10.74
CA THR A 174 -9.00 23.82 11.24
C THR A 174 -9.25 24.81 10.11
N TRP A 175 -10.11 25.80 10.37
CA TRP A 175 -10.33 26.94 9.48
C TRP A 175 -9.35 28.06 9.80
N TYR A 176 -8.64 28.54 8.80
CA TYR A 176 -7.69 29.65 8.89
C TYR A 176 -8.18 30.82 8.04
N ASN A 177 -8.04 32.05 8.54
CA ASN A 177 -8.18 33.24 7.69
C ASN A 177 -6.99 33.31 6.72
N VAL A 178 -7.27 33.62 5.45
CA VAL A 178 -6.24 33.86 4.45
C VAL A 178 -5.55 35.20 4.74
N SER A 179 -4.24 35.28 4.55
CA SER A 179 -3.50 36.54 4.63
C SER A 179 -3.48 37.27 3.29
N GLN A 180 -3.53 38.59 3.31
CA GLN A 180 -3.21 39.46 2.17
C GLN A 180 -1.81 40.03 2.36
N VAL A 181 -1.00 40.04 1.29
CA VAL A 181 0.37 40.59 1.23
C VAL A 181 0.43 41.81 0.33
#